data_AF-R2P0Z5-F1
#
_entry.id   AF-R2P0Z5-F1
#
_cell.length_a   1.000
_cell.length_b   1.000
_cell.length_c   1.000
_cell.angle_alpha   90.00
_cell.angle_beta   90.00
_cell.angle_gamma   90.00
#
_symmetry.space_group_name_H-M   'P 1'
#
loop_
_entity.id
_entity.type
_entity.pdbx_description
1 polymer ?
#
loop_
_entity_poly.entity_id
_entity_poly.type
_entity_poly.pdbx_seq_one_letter_code
_entity_poly.pdbx_strand_id
1 'polypeptide(L)'
;MSIIQQPTLFDLEILEQLDIEQEYFELFSPLDFSPLLGFFQKEKSVGAPITVNYEAAIRALVISYLEAIPDVKSLVNRIKSDLRFKLSLGFLYSDRAPSEATFSRILHTLARHRDVLVELNTVLLKRIDQEYGVFTEDIAIDATAVESHSKPRSIKKTIISSVDTQRSMTTERIVQELPIDPQWGIKVNSKGKHVFLYGYKAHLAVSTKSQYIFYPLG
;
A
#
# COMPACT_ATOMS: atom_id res chain seq x y z
N MET A 1 -5.42 -0.58 -40.14
CA MET A 1 -5.42 -0.03 -38.77
C MET A 1 -4.35 -0.78 -38.00
N SER A 2 -3.22 -0.13 -37.73
CA SER A 2 -2.19 -0.68 -36.86
C SER A 2 -2.64 -0.52 -35.42
N ILE A 3 -2.94 -1.64 -34.75
CA ILE A 3 -3.11 -1.69 -33.30
C ILE A 3 -1.71 -1.41 -32.73
N ILE A 4 -1.54 -0.22 -32.15
CA ILE A 4 -0.33 0.09 -31.38
C ILE A 4 -0.44 -0.76 -30.12
N GLN A 5 0.31 -1.86 -30.06
CA GLN A 5 0.47 -2.58 -28.80
C GLN A 5 1.33 -1.71 -27.90
N GLN A 6 0.74 -1.21 -26.83
CA GLN A 6 1.52 -0.63 -25.74
C GLN A 6 2.40 -1.76 -25.20
N PRO A 7 3.74 -1.62 -25.17
CA PRO A 7 4.56 -2.54 -24.43
C PRO A 7 4.12 -2.46 -22.95
N THR A 8 3.84 -3.60 -22.35
CA THR A 8 3.59 -3.72 -20.91
C THR A 8 4.86 -3.31 -20.17
N LEU A 9 4.87 -2.08 -19.70
CA LEU A 9 5.91 -1.55 -18.82
C LEU A 9 5.72 -2.25 -17.47
N PHE A 10 6.67 -3.11 -17.07
CA PHE A 10 6.75 -3.77 -15.75
C PHE A 10 5.40 -3.97 -15.04
N ASP A 11 4.68 -5.02 -15.41
CA ASP A 11 3.36 -5.30 -14.83
C ASP A 11 3.50 -5.88 -13.41
N LEU A 12 2.57 -5.56 -12.51
CA LEU A 12 2.53 -6.12 -11.15
C LEU A 12 2.49 -7.66 -11.21
N GLU A 13 1.87 -8.21 -12.27
CA GLU A 13 1.84 -9.64 -12.58
C GLU A 13 3.22 -10.26 -12.76
N ILE A 14 4.21 -9.52 -13.27
CA ILE A 14 5.59 -10.02 -13.42
C ILE A 14 6.26 -10.09 -12.05
N LEU A 15 6.07 -9.07 -11.20
CA LEU A 15 6.57 -9.08 -9.81
C LEU A 15 5.99 -10.25 -9.01
N GLU A 16 4.69 -10.53 -9.16
CA GLU A 16 4.03 -11.68 -8.50
C GLU A 16 4.53 -13.06 -8.98
N GLN A 17 5.19 -13.11 -10.15
CA GLN A 17 5.76 -14.35 -10.71
C GLN A 17 7.24 -14.54 -10.35
N LEU A 18 7.89 -13.53 -9.75
CA LEU A 18 9.29 -13.63 -9.33
C LEU A 18 9.44 -14.56 -8.12
N ASP A 19 10.65 -15.09 -7.95
CA ASP A 19 11.02 -15.70 -6.67
C ASP A 19 11.15 -14.61 -5.60
N ILE A 20 10.82 -14.96 -4.35
CA ILE A 20 10.73 -14.03 -3.21
C ILE A 20 12.02 -13.21 -3.04
N GLU A 21 13.18 -13.82 -3.31
CA GLU A 21 14.48 -13.14 -3.25
C GLU A 21 14.59 -11.99 -4.26
N GLN A 22 14.15 -12.22 -5.51
CA GLN A 22 14.19 -11.21 -6.57
C GLN A 22 13.11 -10.16 -6.36
N GLU A 23 11.91 -10.57 -5.99
CA GLU A 23 10.80 -9.67 -5.68
C GLU A 23 11.20 -8.66 -4.60
N TYR A 24 11.72 -9.14 -3.46
CA TYR A 24 12.11 -8.26 -2.37
C TYR A 24 13.33 -7.42 -2.73
N PHE A 25 14.26 -7.95 -3.51
CA PHE A 25 15.40 -7.17 -4.00
C PHE A 25 14.93 -5.97 -4.83
N GLU A 26 14.07 -6.20 -5.82
CA GLU A 26 13.52 -5.13 -6.67
C GLU A 26 12.71 -4.14 -5.84
N LEU A 27 11.83 -4.63 -4.95
CA LEU A 27 11.00 -3.82 -4.07
C LEU A 27 11.82 -2.89 -3.17
N PHE A 28 12.92 -3.38 -2.59
CA PHE A 28 13.75 -2.62 -1.67
C PHE A 28 14.84 -1.80 -2.37
N SER A 29 15.16 -2.08 -3.63
CA SER A 29 16.22 -1.39 -4.37
C SER A 29 16.05 0.15 -4.47
N PRO A 30 14.84 0.73 -4.65
CA PRO A 30 14.69 2.18 -4.71
C PRO A 30 14.59 2.85 -3.32
N LEU A 31 14.45 2.06 -2.25
CA LEU A 31 14.13 2.52 -0.90
C LEU A 31 15.40 2.80 -0.10
N ASP A 32 15.58 4.03 0.36
CA ASP A 32 16.65 4.40 1.28
C ASP A 32 16.14 4.41 2.73
N PHE A 33 16.54 3.42 3.51
CA PHE A 33 16.17 3.30 4.93
C PHE A 33 17.11 4.05 5.87
N SER A 34 18.19 4.64 5.37
CA SER A 34 19.22 5.31 6.21
C SER A 34 18.62 6.33 7.19
N PRO A 35 17.64 7.18 6.80
CA PRO A 35 17.02 8.11 7.74
C PRO A 35 16.29 7.43 8.90
N LEU A 36 15.69 6.25 8.68
CA LEU A 36 15.01 5.49 9.72
C LEU A 36 15.99 4.76 10.63
N LEU A 37 17.08 4.24 10.06
CA LEU A 37 18.11 3.52 10.82
C LEU A 37 18.79 4.42 11.85
N GLY A 38 18.90 5.73 11.58
CA GLY A 38 19.42 6.72 12.52
C GLY A 38 18.72 6.70 13.89
N PHE A 39 17.43 6.37 13.95
CA PHE A 39 16.67 6.32 15.22
C PHE A 39 17.03 5.14 16.12
N PHE A 40 17.71 4.13 15.58
CA PHE A 40 18.04 2.90 16.30
C PHE A 40 19.54 2.75 16.56
N GLN A 41 20.34 3.75 16.15
CA GLN A 41 21.75 3.82 16.47
C GLN A 41 21.96 4.22 17.93
N LYS A 42 23.06 3.75 18.51
CA LYS A 42 23.46 4.16 19.85
C LYS A 42 24.06 5.56 19.81
N GLU A 43 23.58 6.44 20.68
CA GLU A 43 24.19 7.76 20.90
C GLU A 43 25.58 7.69 21.56
N LYS A 44 25.86 6.62 22.33
CA LYS A 44 27.13 6.44 23.04
C LYS A 44 27.68 5.02 22.82
N SER A 45 29.01 4.90 22.72
CA SER A 45 29.72 3.62 22.53
C SER A 45 29.57 2.64 23.71
N VAL A 46 29.11 3.12 24.87
CA VAL A 46 28.94 2.31 26.09
C VAL A 46 27.61 1.55 26.12
N GLY A 47 27.60 0.34 26.68
CA GLY A 47 26.42 -0.51 26.88
C GLY A 47 26.35 -1.74 25.97
N ALA A 48 25.37 -2.63 26.19
CA ALA A 48 25.23 -3.90 25.48
C ALA A 48 25.14 -3.69 23.95
N PRO A 49 25.91 -4.45 23.13
CA PRO A 49 25.98 -4.23 21.68
C PRO A 49 24.59 -4.31 21.03
N ILE A 50 24.39 -3.51 19.97
CA ILE A 50 23.20 -3.66 19.14
C ILE A 50 23.33 -5.01 18.44
N THR A 51 22.41 -5.92 18.75
CA THR A 51 22.38 -7.28 18.19
C THR A 51 21.28 -7.45 17.15
N VAL A 52 20.42 -6.44 16.99
CA VAL A 52 19.29 -6.48 16.06
C VAL A 52 19.71 -5.82 14.76
N ASN A 53 19.54 -6.55 13.66
CA ASN A 53 19.59 -5.98 12.31
C ASN A 53 18.30 -5.19 12.07
N TYR A 54 18.35 -3.88 12.35
CA TYR A 54 17.17 -3.01 12.27
C TYR A 54 16.71 -2.79 10.83
N GLU A 55 17.61 -2.81 9.86
CA GLU A 55 17.23 -2.68 8.45
C GLU A 55 16.39 -3.87 8.00
N ALA A 56 16.86 -5.08 8.26
CA ALA A 56 16.10 -6.30 7.96
C ALA A 56 14.78 -6.36 8.73
N ALA A 57 14.74 -5.85 9.97
CA ALA A 57 13.50 -5.75 10.74
C ALA A 57 12.50 -4.72 10.16
N ILE A 58 12.97 -3.59 9.65
CA ILE A 58 12.11 -2.60 8.97
C ILE A 58 11.59 -3.17 7.65
N ARG A 59 12.45 -3.82 6.86
CA ARG A 59 12.05 -4.55 5.65
C ARG A 59 10.97 -5.60 5.97
N ALA A 60 11.14 -6.34 7.07
CA ALA A 60 10.16 -7.33 7.52
C ALA A 60 8.81 -6.71 7.87
N LEU A 61 8.79 -5.51 8.47
CA LEU A 61 7.55 -4.77 8.70
C LEU A 61 6.89 -4.35 7.39
N VAL A 62 7.65 -3.82 6.43
CA VAL A 62 7.12 -3.42 5.11
C VAL A 62 6.48 -4.62 4.42
N ILE A 63 7.20 -5.75 4.32
CA ILE A 63 6.65 -6.99 3.75
C ILE A 63 5.42 -7.47 4.50
N SER A 64 5.39 -7.36 5.83
CA SER A 64 4.21 -7.79 6.60
C SER A 64 2.94 -7.04 6.20
N TYR A 65 3.05 -5.75 5.81
CA TYR A 65 1.93 -4.98 5.30
C TYR A 65 1.58 -5.36 3.86
N LEU A 66 2.59 -5.55 3.00
CA LEU A 66 2.38 -5.89 1.59
C LEU A 66 1.75 -7.28 1.41
N GLU A 67 2.25 -8.28 2.14
CA GLU A 67 1.71 -9.64 2.10
C GLU A 67 0.54 -9.86 3.09
N ALA A 68 0.05 -8.80 3.73
CA ALA A 68 -1.04 -8.85 4.69
C ALA A 68 -0.86 -9.92 5.79
N ILE A 69 0.36 -10.04 6.34
CA ILE A 69 0.63 -10.92 7.48
C ILE A 69 -0.18 -10.42 8.68
N PRO A 70 -1.00 -11.27 9.32
CA PRO A 70 -2.09 -10.81 10.18
C PRO A 70 -1.62 -10.09 11.46
N ASP A 71 -0.45 -10.47 11.99
CA ASP A 71 0.06 -9.95 13.24
C ASP A 71 1.58 -10.16 13.41
N VAL A 72 2.17 -9.43 14.36
CA VAL A 72 3.62 -9.47 14.65
C VAL A 72 4.09 -10.86 15.09
N LYS A 73 3.28 -11.62 15.80
CA LYS A 73 3.64 -12.99 16.22
C LYS A 73 3.73 -13.91 15.00
N SER A 74 2.79 -13.79 14.06
CA SER A 74 2.83 -14.50 12.78
C SER A 74 4.07 -14.14 11.96
N LEU A 75 4.44 -12.84 11.90
CA LEU A 75 5.68 -12.39 11.25
C LEU A 75 6.92 -13.00 11.92
N VAL A 76 7.03 -12.91 13.25
CA VAL A 76 8.16 -13.47 14.01
C VAL A 76 8.28 -14.98 13.80
N ASN A 77 7.15 -15.70 13.76
CA ASN A 77 7.15 -17.14 13.50
C ASN A 77 7.65 -17.44 12.08
N ARG A 78 7.21 -16.68 11.08
CA ARG A 78 7.65 -16.86 9.69
C ARG A 78 9.16 -16.61 9.53
N ILE A 79 9.71 -15.55 10.13
CA ILE A 79 11.16 -15.28 10.13
C ILE A 79 11.94 -16.45 10.77
N LYS A 80 11.37 -17.14 11.76
CA LYS A 80 12.00 -18.29 12.41
C LYS A 80 11.91 -19.57 11.59
N SER A 81 10.77 -19.81 10.95
CA SER A 81 10.50 -21.08 10.25
C SER A 81 10.98 -21.09 8.81
N ASP A 82 10.97 -19.94 8.14
CA ASP A 82 11.28 -19.80 6.72
C ASP A 82 12.63 -19.11 6.53
N LEU A 83 13.65 -19.91 6.23
CA LEU A 83 15.00 -19.40 6.00
C LEU A 83 15.09 -18.51 4.76
N ARG A 84 14.35 -18.82 3.69
CA ARG A 84 14.38 -18.02 2.47
C ARG A 84 13.82 -16.64 2.74
N PHE A 85 12.61 -16.57 3.30
CA PHE A 85 12.00 -15.31 3.75
C PHE A 85 12.95 -14.50 4.63
N LYS A 86 13.60 -15.14 5.62
CA LYS A 86 14.57 -14.48 6.50
C LYS A 86 15.76 -13.88 5.72
N LEU A 87 16.35 -14.63 4.79
CA LEU A 87 17.50 -14.17 4.01
C LEU A 87 17.10 -13.08 3.00
N SER A 88 15.94 -13.22 2.32
CA SER A 88 15.41 -12.23 1.38
C SER A 88 15.16 -10.87 2.03
N LEU A 89 14.84 -10.85 3.34
CA LEU A 89 14.71 -9.62 4.13
C LEU A 89 16.05 -8.98 4.51
N GLY A 90 17.18 -9.64 4.26
CA GLY A 90 18.53 -9.15 4.58
C GLY A 90 19.04 -9.55 5.97
N PHE A 91 18.37 -10.48 6.68
CA PHE A 91 18.95 -11.06 7.88
C PHE A 91 20.08 -12.02 7.51
N LEU A 92 21.14 -12.05 8.32
CA LEU A 92 22.18 -13.06 8.19
C LEU A 92 21.70 -14.41 8.72
N TYR A 93 22.34 -15.49 8.28
CA TYR A 93 22.08 -16.83 8.82
C TYR A 93 22.21 -16.86 10.35
N SER A 94 23.24 -16.20 10.88
CA SER A 94 23.53 -16.08 12.32
C SER A 94 22.58 -15.17 13.10
N ASP A 95 21.81 -14.31 12.42
CA ASP A 95 20.94 -13.36 13.11
C ASP A 95 19.82 -14.08 13.85
N ARG A 96 19.56 -13.64 15.08
CA ARG A 96 18.37 -14.10 15.80
C ARG A 96 17.16 -13.34 15.28
N ALA A 97 16.05 -14.05 15.05
CA ALA A 97 14.79 -13.41 14.70
C ALA A 97 14.42 -12.37 15.79
N PRO A 98 14.10 -11.12 15.42
CA PRO A 98 13.64 -10.13 16.39
C PRO A 98 12.41 -10.64 17.15
N SER A 99 12.28 -10.28 18.42
CA SER A 99 11.10 -10.62 19.21
C SER A 99 9.94 -9.68 18.91
N GLU A 100 8.72 -10.08 19.29
CA GLU A 100 7.52 -9.24 19.20
C GLU A 100 7.74 -7.88 19.89
N ALA A 101 8.37 -7.88 21.07
CA ALA A 101 8.72 -6.66 21.80
C ALA A 101 9.73 -5.77 21.06
N THR A 102 10.60 -6.33 20.22
CA THR A 102 11.49 -5.54 19.35
C THR A 102 10.69 -4.86 18.25
N PHE A 103 9.78 -5.56 17.58
CA PHE A 103 8.89 -4.98 16.59
C PHE A 103 7.97 -3.90 17.17
N SER A 104 7.40 -4.12 18.36
CA SER A 104 6.60 -3.09 19.05
C SER A 104 7.40 -1.83 19.32
N ARG A 105 8.67 -1.95 19.73
CA ARG A 105 9.56 -0.80 19.93
C ARG A 105 9.87 -0.07 18.63
N ILE A 106 10.15 -0.80 17.55
CA ILE A 106 10.37 -0.22 16.22
C ILE A 106 9.15 0.57 15.78
N LEU A 107 7.96 -0.04 15.78
CA LEU A 107 6.71 0.62 15.39
C LEU A 107 6.43 1.87 16.23
N HIS A 108 6.64 1.80 17.55
CA HIS A 108 6.46 2.94 18.43
C HIS A 108 7.44 4.09 18.12
N THR A 109 8.71 3.77 17.83
CA THR A 109 9.70 4.79 17.41
C THR A 109 9.30 5.41 16.07
N LEU A 110 8.94 4.59 15.07
CA LEU A 110 8.51 5.08 13.76
C LEU A 110 7.24 5.95 13.86
N ALA A 111 6.27 5.57 14.68
CA ALA A 111 5.05 6.34 14.91
C ALA A 111 5.32 7.72 15.52
N ARG A 112 6.38 7.85 16.33
CA ARG A 112 6.81 9.14 16.91
C ARG A 112 7.48 10.05 15.87
N HIS A 113 8.14 9.47 14.88
CA HIS A 113 8.86 10.17 13.81
C HIS A 113 8.11 10.09 12.47
N ARG A 114 6.79 10.36 12.51
CA ARG A 114 5.91 10.30 11.32
C ARG A 114 6.33 11.30 10.25
N ASP A 115 6.86 12.45 10.64
CA ASP A 115 7.41 13.48 9.77
C ASP A 115 8.47 12.92 8.81
N VAL A 116 9.40 12.09 9.31
CA VAL A 116 10.44 11.47 8.49
C VAL A 116 9.87 10.42 7.52
N LEU A 117 8.85 9.68 7.93
CA LEU A 117 8.15 8.75 7.03
C LEU A 117 7.44 9.50 5.89
N VAL A 118 6.83 10.65 6.19
CA VAL A 118 6.19 11.51 5.19
C VAL A 118 7.23 12.11 4.24
N GLU A 119 8.39 12.53 4.77
CA GLU A 119 9.50 13.02 3.95
C GLU A 119 10.03 11.92 3.01
N LEU A 120 10.28 10.72 3.52
CA LEU A 120 10.70 9.58 2.71
C LEU A 120 9.69 9.27 1.59
N ASN A 121 8.40 9.23 1.92
CA ASN A 121 7.35 9.04 0.92
C ASN A 121 7.39 10.17 -0.14
N THR A 122 7.57 11.42 0.29
CA THR A 122 7.67 12.56 -0.63
C THR A 122 8.88 12.45 -1.55
N VAL A 123 10.03 12.00 -1.03
CA VAL A 123 11.24 11.76 -1.82
C VAL A 123 11.02 10.64 -2.85
N LEU A 124 10.36 9.55 -2.44
CA LEU A 124 10.02 8.45 -3.34
C LEU A 124 9.07 8.89 -4.45
N LEU A 125 8.00 9.62 -4.11
CA LEU A 125 7.06 10.18 -5.09
C LEU A 125 7.77 11.11 -6.08
N LYS A 126 8.71 11.94 -5.62
CA LYS A 126 9.53 12.77 -6.52
C LYS A 126 10.43 11.96 -7.45
N ARG A 127 11.03 10.87 -6.97
CA ARG A 127 11.84 9.99 -7.82
C ARG A 127 10.98 9.31 -8.88
N ILE A 128 9.81 8.78 -8.47
CA ILE A 128 8.84 8.18 -9.39
C ILE A 128 8.45 9.20 -10.47
N ASP A 129 8.13 10.43 -10.08
CA ASP A 129 7.79 11.49 -11.05
C ASP A 129 8.96 11.88 -11.95
N GLN A 130 10.19 11.95 -11.43
CA GLN A 130 11.37 12.25 -12.24
C GLN A 130 11.67 11.17 -13.29
N GLU A 131 11.44 9.90 -12.94
CA GLU A 131 11.76 8.77 -13.80
C GLU A 131 10.64 8.48 -14.81
N TYR A 132 9.38 8.58 -14.38
CA TYR A 132 8.22 8.17 -15.18
C TYR A 132 7.33 9.34 -15.61
N GLY A 133 7.52 10.54 -15.08
CA GLY A 133 6.72 11.72 -15.40
C GLY A 133 5.27 11.66 -14.92
N VAL A 134 4.98 10.79 -13.94
CA VAL A 134 3.62 10.40 -13.53
C VAL A 134 2.72 11.59 -13.21
N PHE A 135 3.23 12.63 -12.54
CA PHE A 135 2.41 13.78 -12.13
C PHE A 135 2.17 14.80 -13.24
N THR A 136 2.79 14.59 -14.41
CA THR A 136 2.54 15.39 -15.62
C THR A 136 1.68 14.66 -16.65
N GLU A 137 1.32 13.41 -16.38
CA GLU A 137 0.49 12.62 -17.27
C GLU A 137 -0.98 13.06 -17.23
N ASP A 138 -1.70 12.77 -18.32
CA ASP A 138 -3.14 12.81 -18.30
C ASP A 138 -3.67 11.77 -17.32
N ILE A 139 -4.61 12.18 -16.48
CA ILE A 139 -5.26 11.31 -15.50
C ILE A 139 -6.57 10.78 -16.10
N ALA A 140 -6.68 9.46 -16.19
CA ALA A 140 -7.94 8.79 -16.44
C ALA A 140 -8.68 8.61 -15.11
N ILE A 141 -9.89 9.15 -15.03
CA ILE A 141 -10.78 8.93 -13.90
C ILE A 141 -11.90 8.03 -14.39
N ASP A 142 -11.99 6.84 -13.81
CA ASP A 142 -13.10 5.92 -14.09
C ASP A 142 -13.66 5.36 -12.79
N ALA A 143 -14.87 4.82 -12.89
CA ALA A 143 -15.55 4.18 -11.78
C ALA A 143 -15.93 2.76 -12.15
N THR A 144 -15.31 1.79 -11.49
CA THR A 144 -15.64 0.38 -11.65
C THR A 144 -16.46 -0.12 -10.47
N ALA A 145 -17.16 -1.22 -10.67
CA ALA A 145 -18.01 -1.81 -9.66
C ALA A 145 -17.25 -2.98 -9.01
N VAL A 146 -17.21 -3.00 -7.67
CA VAL A 146 -16.47 -4.00 -6.88
C VAL A 146 -17.47 -4.80 -6.08
N GLU A 147 -17.50 -6.12 -6.27
CA GLU A 147 -18.43 -6.99 -5.56
C GLU A 147 -18.13 -7.00 -4.06
N SER A 148 -19.20 -6.96 -3.24
CA SER A 148 -19.03 -7.14 -1.81
C SER A 148 -18.80 -8.61 -1.49
N HIS A 149 -17.85 -8.89 -0.61
CA HIS A 149 -17.73 -10.20 0.02
C HIS A 149 -18.89 -10.53 0.98
N SER A 150 -19.66 -9.52 1.38
CA SER A 150 -20.74 -9.64 2.37
C SER A 150 -22.07 -10.01 1.71
N LYS A 151 -22.91 -10.77 2.43
CA LYS A 151 -24.30 -11.01 1.98
C LYS A 151 -25.13 -9.71 2.06
N PRO A 152 -26.08 -9.50 1.14
CA PRO A 152 -26.98 -8.36 1.18
C PRO A 152 -27.76 -8.24 2.49
N ARG A 153 -27.76 -7.04 3.07
CA ARG A 153 -28.56 -6.70 4.26
C ARG A 153 -29.42 -5.47 3.99
N SER A 154 -30.58 -5.41 4.63
CA SER A 154 -31.44 -4.22 4.60
C SER A 154 -30.79 -3.14 5.46
N ILE A 155 -30.20 -2.13 4.81
CA ILE A 155 -29.60 -0.96 5.47
C ILE A 155 -30.49 0.27 5.29
N LYS A 156 -30.49 1.15 6.28
CA LYS A 156 -31.13 2.46 6.14
C LYS A 156 -30.34 3.26 5.12
N LYS A 157 -30.98 3.67 4.02
CA LYS A 157 -30.31 4.45 2.97
C LYS A 157 -29.82 5.78 3.56
N THR A 158 -28.50 6.00 3.52
CA THR A 158 -27.89 7.28 3.90
C THR A 158 -28.41 8.37 2.97
N ILE A 159 -28.89 9.47 3.56
CA ILE A 159 -29.29 10.66 2.80
C ILE A 159 -28.00 11.44 2.55
N ILE A 160 -27.67 11.58 1.27
CA ILE A 160 -26.49 12.32 0.81
C ILE A 160 -26.98 13.68 0.32
N SER A 161 -26.23 14.74 0.61
CA SER A 161 -26.51 16.08 0.09
C SER A 161 -26.54 16.12 -1.44
N SER A 162 -27.28 17.09 -2.00
CA SER A 162 -27.36 17.24 -3.46
C SER A 162 -26.02 17.68 -4.04
N VAL A 163 -25.77 17.37 -5.31
CA VAL A 163 -24.53 17.74 -6.01
C VAL A 163 -24.24 19.24 -5.90
N ASP A 164 -25.26 20.09 -5.98
CA ASP A 164 -25.10 21.55 -5.85
C ASP A 164 -24.65 21.97 -4.44
N THR A 165 -25.14 21.26 -3.42
CA THR A 165 -24.75 21.52 -2.03
C THR A 165 -23.32 21.04 -1.80
N GLN A 166 -22.98 19.85 -2.31
CA GLN A 166 -21.65 19.25 -2.21
C GLN A 166 -20.55 20.14 -2.80
N ARG A 167 -20.81 20.86 -3.89
CA ARG A 167 -19.85 21.80 -4.50
C ARG A 167 -19.37 22.90 -3.54
N SER A 168 -20.20 23.24 -2.56
CA SER A 168 -19.90 24.26 -1.54
C SER A 168 -19.39 23.69 -0.22
N MET A 169 -19.37 22.35 -0.09
CA MET A 169 -18.91 21.65 1.11
C MET A 169 -17.41 21.37 1.04
N THR A 170 -16.80 21.22 2.22
CA THR A 170 -15.42 20.72 2.30
C THR A 170 -15.39 19.23 2.01
N THR A 171 -14.25 18.75 1.50
CA THR A 171 -14.05 17.34 1.17
C THR A 171 -14.31 16.43 2.37
N GLU A 172 -13.89 16.84 3.59
CA GLU A 172 -14.07 16.04 4.81
C GLU A 172 -15.56 15.82 5.13
N ARG A 173 -16.39 16.86 4.93
CA ARG A 173 -17.84 16.74 5.15
C ARG A 173 -18.51 15.86 4.11
N ILE A 174 -18.09 15.96 2.85
CA ILE A 174 -18.59 15.09 1.78
C ILE A 174 -18.27 13.62 2.11
N VAL A 175 -17.02 13.34 2.51
CA VAL A 175 -16.59 11.98 2.89
C VAL A 175 -17.40 11.42 4.06
N GLN A 176 -17.75 12.25 5.05
CA GLN A 176 -18.59 11.83 6.19
C GLN A 176 -20.03 11.44 5.78
N GLU A 177 -20.55 11.98 4.68
CA GLU A 177 -21.87 11.62 4.16
C GLU A 177 -21.85 10.35 3.28
N LEU A 178 -20.68 9.93 2.79
CA LEU A 178 -20.59 8.79 1.89
C LEU A 178 -20.94 7.48 2.60
N PRO A 179 -21.81 6.65 2.01
CA PRO A 179 -22.14 5.35 2.58
C PRO A 179 -20.94 4.40 2.49
N ILE A 180 -20.58 3.82 3.63
CA ILE A 180 -19.52 2.81 3.77
C ILE A 180 -20.03 1.38 3.60
N ASP A 181 -21.35 1.17 3.64
CA ASP A 181 -21.96 -0.13 3.43
C ASP A 181 -22.18 -0.43 1.95
N PRO A 182 -22.02 -1.70 1.52
CA PRO A 182 -22.26 -2.09 0.13
C PRO A 182 -23.74 -2.00 -0.22
N GLN A 183 -24.02 -1.55 -1.45
CA GLN A 183 -25.38 -1.31 -1.93
C GLN A 183 -25.68 -2.08 -3.22
N TRP A 184 -26.96 -2.21 -3.53
CA TRP A 184 -27.40 -2.73 -4.82
C TRP A 184 -27.23 -1.66 -5.90
N GLY A 185 -26.39 -1.94 -6.88
CA GLY A 185 -26.28 -1.22 -8.14
C GLY A 185 -27.03 -1.94 -9.27
N ILE A 186 -27.50 -1.17 -10.24
CA ILE A 186 -28.14 -1.67 -11.46
C ILE A 186 -27.42 -1.06 -12.65
N LYS A 187 -26.97 -1.90 -13.59
CA LYS A 187 -26.41 -1.47 -14.88
C LYS A 187 -27.21 -2.11 -16.01
N VAL A 188 -27.53 -1.35 -17.05
CA VAL A 188 -28.11 -1.90 -18.28
C VAL A 188 -26.96 -2.32 -19.19
N ASN A 189 -26.94 -3.57 -19.64
CA ASN A 189 -25.92 -4.04 -20.57
C ASN A 189 -26.24 -3.62 -22.02
N SER A 190 -25.30 -3.86 -22.94
CA SER A 190 -25.44 -3.53 -24.37
C SER A 190 -26.61 -4.25 -25.07
N LYS A 191 -27.20 -5.28 -24.44
CA LYS A 191 -28.38 -6.01 -24.91
C LYS A 191 -29.69 -5.51 -24.27
N GLY A 192 -29.65 -4.39 -23.55
CA GLY A 192 -30.82 -3.81 -22.87
C GLY A 192 -31.27 -4.56 -21.61
N LYS A 193 -30.49 -5.54 -21.11
CA LYS A 193 -30.83 -6.29 -19.88
C LYS A 193 -30.22 -5.64 -18.65
N HIS A 194 -30.98 -5.63 -17.56
CA HIS A 194 -30.48 -5.22 -16.25
C HIS A 194 -29.53 -6.27 -15.68
N VAL A 195 -28.37 -5.80 -15.25
CA VAL A 195 -27.38 -6.53 -14.45
C VAL A 195 -27.38 -5.90 -13.07
N PHE A 196 -27.60 -6.72 -12.06
CA PHE A 196 -27.63 -6.31 -10.67
C PHE A 196 -26.28 -6.66 -10.04
N LEU A 197 -25.72 -5.73 -9.28
CA LEU A 197 -24.48 -5.94 -8.55
C LEU A 197 -24.69 -5.52 -7.10
N TYR A 198 -24.29 -6.38 -6.16
CA TYR A 198 -24.23 -6.00 -4.75
C TYR A 198 -22.78 -5.70 -4.36
N GLY A 199 -22.47 -4.45 -4.03
CA GLY A 199 -21.08 -4.06 -3.89
C GLY A 199 -20.84 -2.57 -3.68
N TYR A 200 -19.62 -2.18 -4.03
CA TYR A 200 -19.10 -0.83 -3.97
C TYR A 200 -18.88 -0.29 -5.37
N LYS A 201 -18.76 1.04 -5.47
CA LYS A 201 -18.30 1.71 -6.67
C LYS A 201 -16.91 2.29 -6.39
N ALA A 202 -15.88 1.66 -6.93
CA ALA A 202 -14.51 2.13 -6.80
C ALA A 202 -14.27 3.24 -7.82
N HIS A 203 -14.05 4.46 -7.34
CA HIS A 203 -13.64 5.60 -8.14
C HIS A 203 -12.12 5.68 -8.12
N LEU A 204 -11.49 5.47 -9.26
CA LEU A 204 -10.04 5.41 -9.39
C LEU A 204 -9.57 6.54 -10.29
N ALA A 205 -8.53 7.25 -9.85
CA ALA A 205 -7.77 8.16 -10.67
C ALA A 205 -6.45 7.46 -11.01
N VAL A 206 -6.19 7.26 -12.29
CA VAL A 206 -5.07 6.45 -12.78
C VAL A 206 -4.32 7.21 -13.86
N SER A 207 -3.00 7.18 -13.77
CA SER A 207 -2.13 7.76 -14.78
C SER A 207 -2.25 7.02 -16.12
N THR A 208 -2.42 7.73 -17.23
CA THR A 208 -2.72 7.08 -18.53
C THR A 208 -1.55 6.34 -19.19
N LYS A 209 -0.30 6.64 -18.84
CA LYS A 209 0.88 5.91 -19.33
C LYS A 209 1.45 4.97 -18.28
N SER A 210 1.76 5.49 -17.10
CA SER A 210 2.39 4.69 -16.03
C SER A 210 1.41 3.82 -15.26
N GLN A 211 0.10 3.97 -15.48
CA GLN A 211 -0.96 3.23 -14.77
C GLN A 211 -0.92 3.39 -13.24
N TYR A 212 -0.21 4.41 -12.74
CA TYR A 212 -0.12 4.68 -11.33
C TYR A 212 -1.48 5.11 -10.77
N ILE A 213 -1.95 4.42 -9.72
CA ILE A 213 -3.20 4.75 -9.05
C ILE A 213 -2.94 5.88 -8.06
N PHE A 214 -3.55 7.03 -8.31
CA PHE A 214 -3.53 8.15 -7.40
C PHE A 214 -4.45 7.87 -6.21
N TYR A 215 -3.86 7.78 -5.03
CA TYR A 215 -4.62 7.87 -3.79
C TYR A 215 -4.79 9.34 -3.41
N PRO A 216 -6.01 9.79 -3.09
CA PRO A 216 -6.18 11.06 -2.41
C PRO A 216 -5.51 10.94 -1.04
N LEU A 217 -4.33 11.53 -0.89
CA LEU A 217 -3.79 11.86 0.43
C LEU A 217 -4.76 12.89 1.03
N GLY A 218 -5.66 12.39 1.89
CA GLY A 218 -6.50 13.23 2.74
C GLY A 218 -5.67 13.98 3.76
#